data_AF-A0A925HGQ5-F1
#
_entry.id   AF-A0A925HGQ5-F1
#
_cell.length_a   1.000
_cell.length_b   1.000
_cell.length_c   1.000
_cell.angle_alpha   90.00
_cell.angle_beta   90.00
_cell.angle_gamma   90.00
#
_symmetry.space_group_name_H-M   'P 1'
#
loop_
_entity.id
_entity.type
_entity.pdbx_description
1 polymer ?
#
loop_
_entity_poly.entity_id
_entity_poly.type
_entity_poly.pdbx_seq_one_letter_code
_entity_poly.pdbx_strand_id
1 'polypeptide(L)'
;EADLYNLIARLRDEAGFGVLLVSHDLHIVMARSDRVICLNRHVCCSGVPETVAQHPAYGRLFGAEAARTFAVYRHHHDHSHDLAGMPQPAPGEAADDSARGDK
;
A
#
# COMPACT_ATOMS: atom_id res chain seq x y z
N GLU A 1 13.88 -4.52 11.41
CA GLU A 1 13.99 -4.23 9.96
C GLU A 1 13.13 -3.04 9.53
N ALA A 2 11.88 -2.93 9.99
CA ALA A 2 11.01 -1.78 9.73
C ALA A 2 11.61 -0.40 10.08
N ASP A 3 12.44 -0.32 11.13
CA ASP A 3 13.04 0.93 11.59
C ASP A 3 14.01 1.55 10.57
N LEU A 4 14.71 0.72 9.79
CA LEU A 4 15.61 1.20 8.75
C LEU A 4 14.83 1.88 7.61
N TYR A 5 13.76 1.24 7.14
CA TYR A 5 12.92 1.81 6.08
C TYR A 5 12.15 3.05 6.54
N ASN A 6 11.74 3.10 7.82
CA ASN A 6 11.19 4.30 8.44
C ASN A 6 12.20 5.46 8.43
N LEU A 7 13.46 5.19 8.78
CA LEU A 7 14.52 6.19 8.75
C LEU A 7 14.78 6.69 7.33
N ILE A 8 14.87 5.79 6.35
CA ILE A 8 15.08 6.15 4.94
C ILE A 8 13.92 7.02 4.44
N ALA A 9 12.67 6.65 4.74
CA ALA A 9 11.50 7.44 4.36
C ALA A 9 11.53 8.84 4.99
N ARG A 10 11.86 8.94 6.28
CA ARG A 10 12.00 10.24 6.96
C ARG A 10 13.09 11.09 6.32
N LEU A 11 14.27 10.54 6.04
CA LEU A 11 15.36 11.28 5.43
C LEU A 11 15.03 11.75 4.02
N ARG A 12 14.32 10.91 3.23
CA ARG A 12 13.77 11.30 1.92
C ARG A 12 12.86 12.51 2.07
N ASP A 13 11.95 12.49 3.03
CA ASP A 13 10.97 13.57 3.24
C ASP A 13 11.62 14.86 3.76
N GLU A 14 12.64 14.75 4.61
CA GLU A 14 13.38 15.89 5.18
C GLU A 14 14.34 16.54 4.17
N ALA A 15 15.02 15.75 3.35
CA ALA A 15 16.07 16.24 2.45
C ALA A 15 15.65 16.34 0.98
N GLY A 16 14.47 15.82 0.61
CA GLY A 16 13.88 15.98 -0.72
C GLY A 16 14.56 15.21 -1.85
N PHE A 17 15.30 14.14 -1.55
CA PHE A 17 15.94 13.29 -2.57
C PHE A 17 15.07 12.08 -2.92
N GLY A 18 15.30 11.47 -4.09
CA GLY A 18 14.62 10.22 -4.48
C GLY A 18 15.31 8.98 -3.92
N VAL A 19 14.53 7.97 -3.51
CA VAL A 19 15.04 6.67 -3.05
C VAL A 19 14.67 5.60 -4.07
N LEU A 20 15.67 4.86 -4.55
CA LEU A 20 15.46 3.63 -5.31
C LEU A 20 15.70 2.44 -4.39
N LEU A 21 14.62 1.78 -3.98
CA LEU A 21 14.67 0.56 -3.19
C LEU A 21 14.64 -0.67 -4.11
N VAL A 22 15.61 -1.57 -3.94
CA VAL A 22 15.64 -2.89 -4.61
C VAL A 22 15.55 -3.96 -3.53
N SER A 23 14.45 -4.71 -3.52
CA SER A 23 14.21 -5.78 -2.56
C SER A 23 13.49 -6.96 -3.19
N HIS A 24 13.64 -8.12 -2.55
CA HIS A 24 12.89 -9.33 -2.83
C HIS A 24 11.72 -9.52 -1.84
N ASP A 25 11.69 -8.76 -0.74
CA ASP A 25 10.56 -8.72 0.18
C ASP A 25 9.49 -7.77 -0.36
N LEU A 26 8.45 -8.37 -0.92
CA LEU A 26 7.32 -7.66 -1.49
C LEU A 26 6.53 -6.89 -0.43
N HIS A 27 6.55 -7.28 0.85
CA HIS A 27 5.79 -6.57 1.89
C HIS A 27 6.33 -5.16 2.08
N ILE A 28 7.66 -5.04 2.15
CA ILE A 28 8.32 -3.74 2.27
C ILE A 28 8.15 -2.92 1.00
N VAL A 29 8.33 -3.52 -0.18
CA VAL A 29 8.18 -2.81 -1.47
C VAL A 29 6.79 -2.23 -1.60
N MET A 30 5.75 -2.99 -1.28
CA MET A 30 4.37 -2.55 -1.36
C MET A 30 4.02 -1.50 -0.29
N ALA A 31 4.59 -1.60 0.91
CA ALA A 31 4.28 -0.69 2.00
C ALA A 31 5.00 0.67 1.93
N ARG A 32 6.18 0.74 1.30
CA ARG A 32 7.11 1.86 1.46
C ARG A 32 7.49 2.57 0.17
N SER A 33 7.00 2.10 -0.97
CA SER A 33 7.35 2.67 -2.28
C SER A 33 6.16 3.44 -2.86
N ASP A 34 6.41 4.65 -3.34
CA ASP A 34 5.40 5.45 -4.06
C ASP A 34 5.11 4.84 -5.45
N ARG A 35 6.11 4.17 -6.03
CA ARG A 35 6.03 3.46 -7.30
C ARG A 35 6.80 2.15 -7.25
N VAL A 36 6.28 1.14 -7.94
CA VAL A 36 6.87 -0.20 -8.03
C VAL A 36 7.15 -0.54 -9.49
N ILE A 37 8.25 -1.23 -9.73
CA ILE A 37 8.63 -1.78 -11.03
C ILE A 37 8.97 -3.27 -10.82
N CYS A 38 8.26 -4.15 -11.50
CA CYS A 38 8.55 -5.58 -11.47
C CYS A 38 9.46 -5.96 -12.63
N LEU A 39 10.55 -6.67 -12.32
CA LEU A 39 11.58 -7.07 -13.29
C LEU A 39 11.70 -8.59 -13.38
N ASN A 40 11.72 -9.11 -14.62
CA ASN A 40 12.15 -10.47 -14.93
C ASN A 40 12.79 -10.50 -16.32
N ARG A 41 14.09 -10.16 -16.39
CA ARG A 41 14.85 -9.91 -17.65
C ARG A 41 14.30 -8.78 -18.53
N HIS A 42 13.08 -8.30 -18.28
CA HIS A 42 12.40 -7.15 -18.85
C HIS A 42 11.49 -6.52 -17.78
N VAL A 43 10.96 -5.33 -18.04
CA VAL A 43 9.94 -4.69 -17.20
C VAL A 43 8.60 -5.37 -17.46
N CYS A 44 8.07 -6.08 -16.45
CA CYS A 44 6.84 -6.84 -16.59
C CYS A 44 5.59 -6.02 -16.25
N CYS A 45 5.71 -5.10 -15.30
CA CYS A 45 4.69 -4.12 -14.93
C CYS A 45 5.30 -3.00 -14.08
N SER A 46 4.62 -1.86 -14.03
CA SER A 46 4.98 -0.73 -13.18
C SER A 46 3.75 0.11 -12.84
N GLY A 47 3.80 0.83 -11.71
CA GLY A 47 2.68 1.63 -11.23
C GLY A 47 2.76 1.92 -9.74
N VAL A 48 1.67 2.40 -9.17
CA VAL A 48 1.49 2.43 -7.71
C VAL A 48 1.29 1.01 -7.18
N PRO A 49 1.67 0.71 -5.93
CA PRO A 49 1.58 -0.64 -5.35
C PRO A 49 0.23 -1.33 -5.58
N GLU A 50 -0.87 -0.59 -5.42
CA GLU A 50 -2.24 -1.10 -5.50
C GLU A 50 -2.57 -1.62 -6.90
N THR A 51 -2.14 -0.91 -7.93
CA THR A 51 -2.37 -1.30 -9.33
C THR A 51 -1.44 -2.44 -9.73
N VAL A 52 -0.19 -2.45 -9.25
CA VAL A 52 0.79 -3.50 -9.55
C VAL A 52 0.38 -4.84 -8.93
N ALA A 53 -0.12 -4.84 -7.70
CA ALA A 53 -0.57 -6.06 -7.01
C ALA A 53 -1.72 -6.77 -7.75
N GLN A 54 -2.57 -6.01 -8.46
CA GLN A 54 -3.68 -6.55 -9.26
C GLN A 54 -3.26 -6.95 -10.69
N HIS A 55 -2.03 -6.61 -11.10
CA HIS A 55 -1.58 -6.84 -12.46
C HIS A 55 -1.37 -8.33 -12.72
N PRO A 56 -1.89 -8.92 -13.82
CA PRO A 56 -1.74 -10.35 -14.11
C PRO A 56 -0.28 -10.83 -14.18
N ALA A 57 0.64 -9.95 -14.59
CA ALA A 57 2.08 -10.27 -14.61
C ALA A 57 2.67 -10.43 -13.19
N TYR A 58 2.13 -9.73 -12.19
CA TYR A 58 2.58 -9.85 -10.81
C TYR A 58 2.32 -11.27 -10.27
N GLY A 59 1.11 -11.80 -10.47
CA GLY A 59 0.78 -13.17 -10.09
C GLY A 59 1.56 -14.24 -10.85
N ARG A 60 1.95 -13.98 -12.12
CA ARG A 60 2.83 -14.89 -12.88
C ARG A 60 4.28 -14.89 -12.37
N LEU A 61 4.76 -13.78 -11.83
CA LEU A 61 6.14 -13.64 -11.35
C LEU A 61 6.34 -14.23 -9.96
N PHE A 62 5.41 -13.94 -9.04
CA PHE A 62 5.58 -14.26 -7.62
C PHE A 62 4.68 -15.41 -7.16
N GLY A 63 3.81 -15.91 -8.03
CA GLY A 63 2.86 -16.99 -7.74
C GLY A 63 1.51 -16.49 -7.23
N ALA A 64 0.48 -17.32 -7.40
CA ALA A 64 -0.90 -16.96 -7.03
C ALA A 64 -1.08 -16.72 -5.52
N GLU A 65 -0.25 -17.35 -4.68
CA GLU A 65 -0.27 -17.16 -3.23
C GLU A 65 0.31 -15.80 -2.84
N ALA A 66 1.45 -15.41 -3.41
CA ALA A 66 1.99 -14.06 -3.25
C ALA A 66 1.17 -12.97 -3.97
N ALA A 67 0.32 -13.31 -4.94
CA ALA A 67 -0.67 -12.35 -5.41
C ALA A 67 -1.78 -12.15 -4.37
N ARG A 68 -2.27 -13.24 -3.76
CA ARG A 68 -3.38 -13.18 -2.79
C ARG A 68 -2.97 -12.58 -1.45
N THR A 69 -1.87 -13.01 -0.85
CA THR A 69 -1.41 -12.54 0.47
C THR A 69 -1.09 -11.04 0.44
N PHE A 70 -0.58 -10.54 -0.68
CA PHE A 70 -0.17 -9.14 -0.82
C PHE A 70 -1.30 -8.25 -1.36
N ALA A 71 -2.30 -8.81 -2.05
CA ALA A 71 -3.56 -8.11 -2.34
C ALA A 71 -4.40 -7.81 -1.08
N VAL A 72 -4.21 -8.59 -0.01
CA VAL A 72 -4.82 -8.34 1.31
C VAL A 72 -4.11 -7.21 2.07
N TYR A 73 -2.90 -6.79 1.64
CA TYR A 73 -2.18 -5.64 2.22
C TYR A 73 -2.81 -4.27 1.88
N ARG A 74 -4.09 -4.27 1.50
CA ARG A 74 -4.91 -3.07 1.35
C ARG A 74 -5.25 -2.50 2.74
N HIS A 75 -4.24 -2.09 3.50
CA HIS A 75 -4.43 -1.22 4.67
C HIS A 75 -4.61 0.20 4.16
N HIS A 76 -5.79 0.47 3.60
CA HIS A 76 -6.28 1.83 3.46
C HIS A 76 -6.58 2.31 4.89
N HIS A 77 -5.78 3.23 5.43
CA HIS A 77 -6.14 3.89 6.67
C HIS A 77 -7.15 5.00 6.33
N ASP A 78 -8.43 4.64 6.40
CA ASP A 78 -9.59 5.52 6.25
C ASP A 78 -10.07 6.13 7.58
N HIS A 79 -9.28 5.98 8.65
CA HIS A 79 -9.62 6.51 9.98
C HIS A 79 -8.57 7.49 10.52
N SER A 80 -9.04 8.57 11.13
CA SER A 80 -8.23 9.40 12.04
C SER A 80 -8.52 8.99 13.48
N HIS A 81 -7.65 9.31 14.44
CA HIS A 81 -7.90 9.07 15.87
C HIS A 81 -8.06 10.39 16.61
N ASP A 82 -8.98 10.43 17.57
CA ASP A 82 -9.01 11.53 18.54
C ASP A 82 -7.90 11.41 19.58
N LEU A 83 -7.80 12.42 20.46
CA LEU A 83 -6.80 12.47 21.54
C LEU A 83 -6.94 11.32 22.57
N ALA A 84 -8.05 10.57 22.54
CA ALA A 84 -8.29 9.39 23.38
C ALA A 84 -8.02 8.07 22.64
N GLY A 85 -7.63 8.12 21.36
CA GLY A 85 -7.29 6.95 20.55
C GLY A 85 -8.49 6.28 19.87
N MET A 86 -9.66 6.89 19.84
CA MET A 86 -10.86 6.31 19.22
C MET A 86 -10.89 6.63 17.71
N PRO A 87 -11.18 5.65 16.83
CA PRO A 87 -11.22 5.87 15.38
C PRO A 87 -12.40 6.76 14.94
N GLN A 88 -12.14 7.70 14.04
CA GLN A 88 -13.09 8.63 13.43
C GLN A 88 -13.12 8.47 11.90
N PRO A 89 -14.29 8.60 11.25
CA PRO A 89 -14.40 8.62 9.80
C PRO A 89 -13.72 9.86 9.21
N ALA A 90 -13.05 9.69 8.06
CA ALA A 90 -12.39 10.80 7.35
C ALA A 90 -13.38 11.93 7.03
N PRO A 91 -13.00 13.22 7.19
CA PRO A 91 -13.92 14.33 7.02
C PRO A 91 -14.21 14.56 5.53
N GLY A 92 -15.35 14.07 5.04
CA GLY A 92 -15.76 14.31 3.65
C GLY A 92 -16.98 13.54 3.13
N GLU A 93 -17.42 12.43 3.74
CA GLU A 93 -18.58 11.70 3.26
C GLU A 93 -19.85 12.10 4.01
N ALA A 94 -20.63 12.98 3.37
CA ALA A 94 -21.96 13.35 3.80
C ALA A 94 -22.86 12.12 3.88
N ALA A 95 -23.59 12.01 4.99
CA ALA A 95 -24.56 10.97 5.26
C ALA A 95 -25.63 10.90 4.17
N ASP A 96 -25.77 9.73 3.54
CA ASP A 96 -26.99 9.33 2.85
C ASP A 96 -27.81 8.42 3.78
N ASP A 97 -28.85 9.02 4.37
CA ASP A 97 -29.86 8.36 5.18
C ASP A 97 -30.86 7.67 4.26
N SER A 98 -30.76 6.35 4.11
CA SER A 98 -31.89 5.56 3.60
C SER A 98 -32.04 4.20 4.29
N ALA A 99 -33.06 4.17 5.16
CA ALA A 99 -34.04 3.09 5.35
C ALA A 99 -33.62 1.77 6.06
N ARG A 100 -33.79 1.79 7.39
CA ARG A 100 -34.86 1.06 8.12
C ARG A 100 -35.39 -0.24 7.47
N GLY A 101 -35.21 -1.40 8.11
CA GLY A 101 -35.98 -2.61 7.76
C GLY A 101 -35.54 -3.94 8.38
N ASP A 102 -35.75 -4.09 9.69
CA ASP A 102 -36.36 -5.26 10.35
C ASP A 102 -36.27 -6.67 9.66
N LYS A 103 -35.34 -7.52 10.12
CA LYS A 103 -35.56 -8.90 10.63
C LYS A 103 -34.26 -9.66 10.87
#